data_AF-A0A7S3BGQ3-F1
#
_entry.id   AF-A0A7S3BGQ3-F1
#
_cell.length_a   1.000
_cell.length_b   1.000
_cell.length_c   1.000
_cell.angle_alpha   90.00
_cell.angle_beta   90.00
_cell.angle_gamma   90.00
#
_symmetry.space_group_name_H-M   'P 1'
#
loop_
_entity.id
_entity.type
_entity.pdbx_description
1 polymer ?
#
loop_
_entity_poly.entity_id
_entity_poly.type
_entity_poly.pdbx_seq_one_letter_code
_entity_poly.pdbx_strand_id
1 'polypeptide(L)'
;GAEGAPCPPLPTESGSSPVFVLEGAGVCVKLYVDAPAGRPAAERTLEEGALAAIAARGGLVARVAPPLVAAGLLEYEGEGEGAVERDESAAAASEGFGRHARLAAGAAHTVGVRGAGGGLAYLIVGLCEGRPLRRAWSDLSDATGAHVARQLGAFAAELHAVDVPDELVAAHAQAEAETEAEAGDDAAILEAEAGVPAAWRPFVRLLRARRAYCTARQRMTSVLPKALADEIEAYVPADPVSLLDLSVPPVLMHSDLTDENVLVSGDGDAAVLRVIDFGDARCGHALYDLVAVALSALQADAGRLAAFVTAYAEHGGQRPLCAGLAPGVRTARAALCMCLLHEQD
;
A
#
# COMPACT_ATOMS: atom_id res chain seq x y z
N GLY A 1 -31.96 30.81 17.48
CA GLY A 1 -30.50 30.74 17.64
C GLY A 1 -30.17 29.40 18.20
N ALA A 2 -29.70 28.49 17.36
CA ALA A 2 -29.02 27.28 17.80
C ALA A 2 -27.61 27.42 17.21
N GLU A 3 -26.67 27.86 18.04
CA GLU A 3 -25.25 27.90 17.68
C GLU A 3 -24.79 26.46 17.49
N GLY A 4 -24.30 26.14 16.28
CA GLY A 4 -23.72 24.85 15.96
C GLY A 4 -22.48 24.62 16.81
N ALA A 5 -22.41 23.47 17.47
CA ALA A 5 -21.22 23.08 18.21
C ALA A 5 -20.01 23.00 17.26
N PRO A 6 -18.83 23.47 17.68
CA PRO A 6 -17.63 23.42 16.85
C PRO A 6 -17.23 21.97 16.52
N CYS A 7 -16.80 21.76 15.28
CA CYS A 7 -16.24 20.49 14.83
C CYS A 7 -15.04 20.12 15.72
N PRO A 8 -14.95 18.88 16.23
CA PRO A 8 -13.80 18.46 17.02
C PRO A 8 -12.51 18.55 16.19
N PRO A 9 -11.36 18.88 16.82
CA PRO A 9 -10.08 18.91 16.13
C PRO A 9 -9.76 17.53 15.54
N LEU A 10 -9.20 17.52 14.34
CA LEU A 10 -8.74 16.29 13.67
C LEU A 10 -7.66 15.61 14.53
N PRO A 11 -7.71 14.29 14.72
CA PRO A 11 -6.64 13.57 15.41
C PRO A 11 -5.34 13.65 14.59
N THR A 12 -4.26 14.08 15.23
CA THR A 12 -2.92 14.22 14.63
C THR A 12 -2.00 13.05 14.96
N GLU A 13 -2.55 11.89 15.33
CA GLU A 13 -1.75 10.72 15.70
C GLU A 13 -1.93 9.57 14.70
N SER A 14 -0.79 8.99 14.31
CA SER A 14 -0.52 8.03 13.22
C SER A 14 -0.33 8.67 11.85
N GLY A 15 0.77 8.29 11.18
CA GLY A 15 1.18 8.76 9.85
C GLY A 15 0.29 8.25 8.70
N SER A 16 -0.98 7.96 8.97
CA SER A 16 -1.96 7.61 7.94
C SER A 16 -2.57 8.89 7.36
N SER A 17 -2.60 8.99 6.04
CA SER A 17 -3.31 10.07 5.36
C SER A 17 -4.81 10.01 5.74
N PRO A 18 -5.44 11.11 6.19
CA PRO A 18 -6.82 11.06 6.64
C PRO A 18 -7.75 10.72 5.47
N VAL A 19 -8.53 9.67 5.66
CA VAL A 19 -9.55 9.20 4.71
C VAL A 19 -10.91 9.69 5.16
N PHE A 20 -11.59 10.44 4.29
CA PHE A 20 -12.95 10.93 4.54
C PHE A 20 -13.94 10.13 3.69
N VAL A 21 -15.01 9.66 4.32
CA VAL A 21 -16.13 9.00 3.64
C VAL A 21 -17.30 9.97 3.58
N LEU A 22 -17.75 10.30 2.37
CA LEU A 22 -18.94 11.12 2.18
C LEU A 22 -20.17 10.21 2.11
N GLU A 23 -20.86 10.07 3.25
CA GLU A 23 -22.06 9.24 3.36
C GLU A 23 -23.13 9.67 2.35
N GLY A 24 -23.63 8.72 1.55
CA GLY A 24 -24.69 8.93 0.55
C GLY A 24 -24.22 9.09 -0.90
N ALA A 25 -22.92 9.34 -1.15
CA ALA A 25 -22.38 9.49 -2.50
C ALA A 25 -21.72 8.21 -3.05
N GLY A 26 -21.43 7.21 -2.21
CA GLY A 26 -20.66 6.03 -2.61
C GLY A 26 -19.22 6.36 -3.01
N VAL A 27 -18.67 7.44 -2.46
CA VAL A 27 -17.34 7.98 -2.78
C VAL A 27 -16.51 8.11 -1.51
N CYS A 28 -15.23 7.81 -1.62
CA CYS A 28 -14.21 7.98 -0.60
C CYS A 28 -13.18 9.00 -1.08
N VAL A 29 -12.76 9.91 -0.19
CA VAL A 29 -11.77 10.94 -0.49
C VAL A 29 -10.54 10.69 0.38
N LYS A 30 -9.41 10.39 -0.23
CA LYS A 30 -8.09 10.26 0.42
C LYS A 30 -7.36 11.59 0.27
N LEU A 31 -7.11 12.28 1.38
CA LEU A 31 -6.34 13.53 1.36
C LEU A 31 -4.87 13.22 1.61
N TYR A 32 -3.99 13.68 0.73
CA TYR A 32 -2.56 13.69 0.98
C TYR A 32 -2.24 15.01 1.68
N VAL A 33 -1.94 14.92 2.97
CA VAL A 33 -1.48 16.10 3.72
C VAL A 33 -0.05 16.37 3.30
N ASP A 34 0.27 17.64 2.98
CA ASP A 34 1.62 18.06 2.64
C ASP A 34 2.55 17.80 3.83
N ALA A 35 3.24 16.66 3.79
CA ALA A 35 4.53 16.51 4.44
C ALA A 35 5.52 17.47 3.75
N PRO A 36 6.55 17.99 4.44
CA PRO A 36 7.53 18.86 3.81
C PRO A 36 8.10 18.19 2.53
N ALA A 37 8.00 18.94 1.42
CA ALA A 37 8.45 18.72 0.04
C ALA A 37 8.69 17.26 -0.45
N GLY A 38 7.92 16.82 -1.45
CA GLY A 38 8.34 15.76 -2.40
C GLY A 38 7.64 14.40 -2.25
N ARG A 39 7.60 13.84 -1.04
CA ARG A 39 7.07 12.48 -0.80
C ARG A 39 5.61 12.24 -1.27
N PRO A 40 4.66 13.19 -1.10
CA PRO A 40 3.26 12.97 -1.52
C PRO A 40 3.08 12.83 -3.04
N ALA A 41 3.96 13.42 -3.87
CA ALA A 41 3.85 13.33 -5.32
C ALA A 41 4.29 11.95 -5.85
N ALA A 42 5.26 11.35 -5.17
CA ALA A 42 5.85 10.05 -5.47
C ALA A 42 4.87 8.90 -5.24
N GLU A 43 4.36 8.82 -4.01
CA GLU A 43 3.40 7.81 -3.55
C GLU A 43 2.13 7.89 -4.39
N ARG A 44 1.65 9.11 -4.69
CA ARG A 44 0.52 9.32 -5.59
C ARG A 44 0.78 8.79 -7.00
N THR A 45 1.91 9.14 -7.61
CA THR A 45 2.23 8.72 -8.99
C THR A 45 2.28 7.19 -9.09
N LEU A 46 2.85 6.55 -8.07
CA LEU A 46 2.89 5.09 -8.02
C LEU A 46 1.52 4.48 -7.76
N GLU A 47 0.74 5.01 -6.83
CA GLU A 47 -0.63 4.54 -6.55
C GLU A 47 -1.49 4.67 -7.82
N GLU A 48 -1.46 5.82 -8.50
CA GLU A 48 -2.15 6.05 -9.78
C GLU A 48 -1.69 5.08 -10.87
N GLY A 49 -0.37 4.92 -11.04
CA GLY A 49 0.20 4.03 -12.05
C GLY A 49 -0.09 2.55 -11.78
N ALA A 50 -0.04 2.12 -10.52
CA ALA A 50 -0.40 0.79 -10.07
C ALA A 50 -1.88 0.50 -10.38
N LEU A 51 -2.76 1.43 -10.02
CA LEU A 51 -4.20 1.31 -10.28
C LEU A 51 -4.51 1.26 -11.79
N ALA A 52 -3.83 2.08 -12.59
CA ALA A 52 -3.96 2.07 -14.04
C ALA A 52 -3.51 0.73 -14.64
N ALA A 53 -2.35 0.21 -14.22
CA ALA A 53 -1.81 -1.07 -14.69
C ALA A 53 -2.70 -2.26 -14.30
N ILE A 54 -3.21 -2.25 -13.06
CA ILE A 54 -4.18 -3.23 -12.54
C ILE A 54 -5.42 -3.28 -13.43
N ALA A 55 -6.00 -2.11 -13.74
CA ALA A 55 -7.23 -2.07 -14.50
C ALA A 55 -7.06 -2.48 -15.97
N ALA A 56 -5.92 -2.15 -16.59
CA ALA A 56 -5.62 -2.55 -17.95
C ALA A 56 -5.58 -4.07 -18.14
N ARG A 57 -5.23 -4.82 -17.09
CA ARG A 57 -5.12 -6.28 -17.11
C ARG A 57 -6.47 -7.00 -17.00
N GLY A 58 -7.50 -6.34 -16.47
CA GLY A 58 -8.78 -6.99 -16.11
C GLY A 58 -8.60 -8.01 -14.97
N GLY A 59 -9.55 -8.95 -14.82
CA GLY A 59 -9.40 -10.08 -13.87
C GLY A 59 -10.00 -9.85 -12.48
N LEU A 60 -9.57 -10.64 -11.48
CA LEU A 60 -9.99 -10.48 -10.10
C LEU A 60 -9.43 -9.18 -9.50
N VAL A 61 -8.16 -8.83 -9.74
CA VAL A 61 -7.56 -7.60 -9.20
C VAL A 61 -8.28 -6.36 -9.69
N ALA A 62 -8.66 -6.27 -10.96
CA ALA A 62 -9.47 -5.15 -11.46
C ALA A 62 -10.90 -5.10 -10.87
N ARG A 63 -11.44 -6.22 -10.37
CA ARG A 63 -12.76 -6.29 -9.70
C ARG A 63 -12.68 -6.03 -8.20
N VAL A 64 -11.52 -6.32 -7.60
CA VAL A 64 -11.24 -6.34 -6.17
C VAL A 64 -10.58 -5.05 -5.71
N ALA A 65 -9.71 -4.45 -6.52
CA ALA A 65 -9.23 -3.08 -6.33
C ALA A 65 -10.38 -2.09 -6.59
N PRO A 66 -10.30 -0.85 -6.06
CA PRO A 66 -11.37 0.12 -6.27
C PRO A 66 -11.56 0.35 -7.78
N PRO A 67 -12.80 0.36 -8.31
CA PRO A 67 -13.08 0.55 -9.74
C PRO A 67 -12.78 1.99 -10.13
N LEU A 68 -11.50 2.30 -10.34
CA LEU A 68 -10.99 3.66 -10.58
C LEU A 68 -10.82 4.00 -12.05
N VAL A 69 -10.67 2.99 -12.89
CA VAL A 69 -10.16 3.20 -14.25
C VAL A 69 -11.25 3.16 -15.32
N ALA A 70 -12.42 2.57 -15.03
CA ALA A 70 -13.53 2.54 -16.00
C ALA A 70 -14.31 3.87 -16.09
N ALA A 71 -14.12 4.80 -15.16
CA ALA A 71 -14.94 6.01 -15.05
C ALA A 71 -14.30 7.31 -15.59
N GLY A 72 -13.02 7.28 -16.02
CA GLY A 72 -12.35 8.47 -16.56
C GLY A 72 -12.22 9.63 -15.55
N LEU A 73 -12.04 9.33 -14.26
CA LEU A 73 -12.06 10.33 -13.17
C LEU A 73 -10.67 10.86 -12.79
N LEU A 74 -9.84 11.18 -13.77
CA LEU A 74 -8.55 11.87 -13.55
C LEU A 74 -8.34 12.89 -14.66
N GLU A 75 -8.58 14.17 -14.37
CA GLU A 75 -8.12 15.28 -15.22
C GLU A 75 -7.25 16.24 -14.40
N TYR A 76 -6.10 16.59 -14.97
CA TYR A 76 -5.14 17.56 -14.45
C TYR A 76 -4.91 18.63 -15.51
N GLU A 77 -5.05 19.90 -15.13
CA GLU A 77 -4.48 21.03 -15.87
C GLU A 77 -3.55 21.83 -14.94
N GLY A 78 -2.31 22.00 -15.39
CA GLY A 78 -1.33 22.88 -14.78
C GLY A 78 -1.09 24.10 -15.66
N GLU A 79 -1.06 25.28 -15.04
CA GLU A 79 0.02 26.28 -15.06
C GLU A 79 -0.47 27.62 -14.49
N GLY A 80 0.42 28.37 -13.82
CA GLY A 80 0.20 29.80 -13.55
C GLY A 80 0.73 30.30 -12.22
N GLU A 81 1.88 30.97 -12.28
CA GLU A 81 2.53 31.71 -11.19
C GLU A 81 1.63 32.79 -10.57
N GLY A 82 1.63 32.91 -9.24
CA GLY A 82 1.00 34.03 -8.55
C GLY A 82 1.13 33.93 -7.03
N ALA A 83 1.97 34.80 -6.47
CA ALA A 83 2.15 34.96 -5.03
C ALA A 83 0.88 35.51 -4.35
N VAL A 84 0.42 34.91 -3.24
CA VAL A 84 -0.52 35.56 -2.32
C VAL A 84 -0.21 35.20 -0.86
N GLU A 85 -0.35 36.24 -0.04
CA GLU A 85 -0.23 36.34 1.42
C GLU A 85 -1.14 35.39 2.22
N ARG A 86 -0.78 35.26 3.51
CA ARG A 86 -1.45 34.50 4.57
C ARG A 86 -2.96 34.80 4.63
N ASP A 87 -3.79 33.75 4.69
CA ASP A 87 -5.21 33.88 5.04
C ASP A 87 -5.74 32.72 5.92
N GLU A 88 -6.59 33.08 6.87
CA GLU A 88 -7.15 32.30 7.98
C GLU A 88 -8.35 31.42 7.53
N SER A 89 -8.16 30.48 6.59
CA SER A 89 -9.30 29.88 5.84
C SER A 89 -9.60 28.37 6.07
N ALA A 90 -9.25 27.79 7.21
CA ALA A 90 -9.67 26.39 7.50
C ALA A 90 -11.19 26.23 7.73
N ALA A 91 -11.90 27.29 8.16
CA ALA A 91 -13.34 27.25 8.43
C ALA A 91 -14.22 27.49 7.18
N ALA A 92 -13.68 28.15 6.15
CA ALA A 92 -14.44 28.47 4.93
C ALA A 92 -14.54 27.27 3.96
N ALA A 93 -13.54 26.37 3.98
CA ALA A 93 -13.55 25.17 3.14
C ALA A 93 -14.72 24.23 3.49
N SER A 94 -15.08 24.10 4.77
CA SER A 94 -16.20 23.23 5.18
C SER A 94 -17.58 23.79 4.80
N GLU A 95 -17.76 25.12 4.77
CA GLU A 95 -19.04 25.72 4.37
C GLU A 95 -19.28 25.69 2.85
N GLY A 96 -18.21 25.67 2.05
CA GLY A 96 -18.29 25.53 0.59
C GLY A 96 -18.72 24.14 0.11
N PHE A 97 -18.24 23.08 0.79
CA PHE A 97 -18.60 21.69 0.47
C PHE A 97 -20.10 21.41 0.65
N GLY A 98 -20.74 22.02 1.64
CA GLY A 98 -22.15 21.80 1.98
C GLY A 98 -23.16 22.38 0.98
N ARG A 99 -22.77 23.34 0.12
CA ARG A 99 -23.71 24.01 -0.81
C ARG A 99 -23.67 23.47 -2.24
N HIS A 100 -22.64 22.72 -2.64
CA HIS A 100 -22.48 22.27 -4.03
C HIS A 100 -22.69 20.77 -4.26
N ALA A 101 -22.83 19.95 -3.22
CA ALA A 101 -23.09 18.51 -3.37
C ALA A 101 -24.59 18.17 -3.30
N ARG A 102 -25.34 18.51 -4.36
CA ARG A 102 -26.55 17.74 -4.73
C ARG A 102 -26.20 16.89 -5.95
N LEU A 103 -25.62 15.73 -5.69
CA LEU A 103 -25.43 14.69 -6.70
C LEU A 103 -26.80 14.11 -7.04
N ALA A 104 -27.32 14.45 -8.22
CA ALA A 104 -28.49 13.79 -8.78
C ALA A 104 -28.10 12.37 -9.20
N ALA A 105 -28.90 11.39 -8.79
CA ALA A 105 -28.73 10.01 -9.20
C ALA A 105 -28.75 9.91 -10.74
N GLY A 106 -27.66 9.42 -11.33
CA GLY A 106 -27.61 9.03 -12.73
C GLY A 106 -27.05 10.07 -13.72
N ALA A 107 -25.89 10.64 -13.46
CA ALA A 107 -24.94 11.07 -14.50
C ALA A 107 -23.59 11.37 -13.84
N ALA A 108 -22.51 10.82 -14.39
CA ALA A 108 -21.15 11.10 -13.97
C ALA A 108 -20.84 12.58 -14.20
N HIS A 109 -20.72 13.35 -13.12
CA HIS A 109 -20.19 14.70 -13.14
C HIS A 109 -19.15 14.85 -12.03
N THR A 110 -17.91 15.10 -12.46
CA THR A 110 -16.77 15.46 -11.62
C THR A 110 -16.99 16.89 -11.09
N VAL A 111 -16.82 17.10 -9.78
CA VAL A 111 -16.74 18.44 -9.20
C VAL A 111 -15.41 18.54 -8.47
N GLY A 112 -14.41 19.13 -9.13
CA GLY A 112 -13.16 19.52 -8.48
C GLY A 112 -13.35 20.86 -7.79
N VAL A 113 -13.07 20.92 -6.49
CA VAL A 113 -12.91 22.20 -5.78
C VAL A 113 -11.42 22.36 -5.49
N ARG A 114 -10.82 23.43 -6.03
CA ARG A 114 -9.47 23.85 -5.69
C ARG A 114 -9.57 25.00 -4.68
N GLY A 115 -8.90 24.87 -3.54
CA GLY A 115 -8.54 26.03 -2.73
C GLY A 115 -7.41 26.78 -3.44
N ALA A 116 -7.61 28.04 -3.79
CA ALA A 116 -6.54 28.90 -4.26
C ALA A 116 -5.57 29.16 -3.08
N GLY A 117 -4.33 28.68 -3.15
CA GLY A 117 -3.27 29.04 -2.17
C GLY A 117 -2.50 27.90 -1.49
N GLY A 118 -1.97 26.92 -2.24
CA GLY A 118 -1.16 25.83 -1.67
C GLY A 118 -1.99 24.67 -1.12
N GLY A 119 -3.01 24.25 -1.88
CA GLY A 119 -3.96 23.22 -1.46
C GLY A 119 -3.37 21.82 -1.44
N LEU A 120 -3.72 21.07 -0.40
CA LEU A 120 -3.44 19.64 -0.25
C LEU A 120 -3.85 18.85 -1.49
N ALA A 121 -2.96 18.00 -1.99
CA ALA A 121 -3.30 17.04 -3.03
C ALA A 121 -4.30 16.01 -2.47
N TYR A 122 -5.27 15.58 -3.26
CA TYR A 122 -6.22 14.55 -2.85
C TYR A 122 -6.59 13.63 -4.00
N LEU A 123 -6.97 12.41 -3.66
CA LEU A 123 -7.51 11.42 -4.59
C LEU A 123 -8.95 11.10 -4.19
N ILE A 124 -9.86 11.12 -5.17
CA ILE A 124 -11.25 10.71 -4.99
C ILE A 124 -11.41 9.33 -5.60
N VAL A 125 -11.79 8.35 -4.78
CA VAL A 125 -11.92 6.95 -5.16
C VAL A 125 -13.34 6.43 -4.93
N GLY A 126 -13.75 5.42 -5.71
CA GLY A 126 -15.02 4.73 -5.47
C GLY A 126 -15.03 4.04 -4.10
N LEU A 127 -16.11 4.18 -3.35
CA LEU A 127 -16.25 3.52 -2.06
C LEU A 127 -16.40 2.01 -2.27
N CYS A 128 -15.53 1.23 -1.63
CA CYS A 128 -15.64 -0.21 -1.62
C CYS A 128 -16.59 -0.66 -0.50
N GLU A 129 -17.69 -1.30 -0.87
CA GLU A 129 -18.60 -1.90 0.11
C GLU A 129 -17.93 -3.09 0.81
N GLY A 130 -18.16 -3.22 2.11
CA GLY A 130 -17.67 -4.34 2.91
C GLY A 130 -17.30 -3.92 4.32
N ARG A 131 -16.95 -4.91 5.15
CA ARG A 131 -16.36 -4.71 6.47
C ARG A 131 -14.89 -5.13 6.41
N PRO A 132 -13.96 -4.41 7.06
CA PRO A 132 -12.58 -4.86 7.19
C PRO A 132 -12.50 -6.28 7.77
N LEU A 133 -11.58 -7.11 7.27
CA LEU A 133 -11.38 -8.48 7.72
C LEU A 133 -11.15 -8.55 9.24
N ARG A 134 -10.46 -7.56 9.81
CA ARG A 134 -10.25 -7.42 11.26
C ARG A 134 -11.54 -7.59 12.07
N ARG A 135 -12.67 -7.10 11.53
CA ARG A 135 -14.00 -7.18 12.15
C ARG A 135 -14.84 -8.33 11.63
N ALA A 136 -14.53 -8.86 10.45
CA ALA A 136 -15.32 -9.92 9.84
C ALA A 136 -14.92 -11.31 10.34
N TRP A 137 -13.65 -11.53 10.71
CA TRP A 137 -13.14 -12.87 11.01
C TRP A 137 -13.92 -13.64 12.08
N SER A 138 -14.46 -12.97 13.10
CA SER A 138 -15.28 -13.59 14.15
C SER A 138 -16.62 -14.13 13.65
N ASP A 139 -17.11 -13.61 12.52
CA ASP A 139 -18.43 -13.92 11.97
C ASP A 139 -18.35 -14.94 10.83
N LEU A 140 -17.16 -15.15 10.26
CA LEU A 140 -16.98 -16.06 9.12
C LEU A 140 -16.91 -17.51 9.59
N SER A 141 -17.63 -18.39 8.91
CA SER A 141 -17.41 -19.84 9.04
C SER A 141 -16.02 -20.23 8.55
N ASP A 142 -15.49 -21.39 9.00
CA ASP A 142 -14.20 -21.91 8.52
C ASP A 142 -14.17 -22.05 6.98
N ALA A 143 -15.28 -22.49 6.38
CA ALA A 143 -15.41 -22.63 4.93
C ALA A 143 -15.37 -21.28 4.23
N THR A 144 -16.11 -20.27 4.74
CA THR A 144 -16.08 -18.91 4.21
C THR A 144 -14.68 -18.29 4.38
N GLY A 145 -14.03 -18.51 5.53
CA GLY A 145 -12.69 -18.02 5.79
C GLY A 145 -11.63 -18.61 4.87
N ALA A 146 -11.70 -19.92 4.59
CA ALA A 146 -10.86 -20.55 3.58
C ALA A 146 -11.15 -20.01 2.17
N HIS A 147 -12.41 -19.73 1.83
CA HIS A 147 -12.78 -19.11 0.56
C HIS A 147 -12.15 -17.71 0.40
N VAL A 148 -12.27 -16.86 1.43
CA VAL A 148 -11.65 -15.52 1.48
C VAL A 148 -10.13 -15.61 1.35
N ALA A 149 -9.47 -16.54 2.05
CA ALA A 149 -8.03 -16.74 1.94
C ALA A 149 -7.58 -17.12 0.52
N ARG A 150 -8.37 -17.97 -0.18
CA ARG A 150 -8.11 -18.28 -1.59
C ARG A 150 -8.30 -17.06 -2.49
N GLN A 151 -9.34 -16.26 -2.28
CA GLN A 151 -9.54 -15.02 -3.04
C GLN A 151 -8.36 -14.06 -2.88
N LEU A 152 -7.83 -13.93 -1.65
CA LEU A 152 -6.65 -13.12 -1.38
C LEU A 152 -5.39 -13.69 -2.07
N GLY A 153 -5.22 -15.01 -2.07
CA GLY A 153 -4.14 -15.69 -2.80
C GLY A 153 -4.19 -15.45 -4.31
N ALA A 154 -5.38 -15.56 -4.89
CA ALA A 154 -5.62 -15.26 -6.30
C ALA A 154 -5.35 -13.78 -6.63
N PHE A 155 -5.83 -12.87 -5.78
CA PHE A 155 -5.58 -11.43 -5.91
C PHE A 155 -4.08 -11.11 -5.90
N ALA A 156 -3.34 -11.60 -4.90
CA ALA A 156 -1.90 -11.34 -4.79
C ALA A 156 -1.13 -11.90 -5.99
N ALA A 157 -1.49 -13.10 -6.47
CA ALA A 157 -0.88 -13.70 -7.65
C ALA A 157 -1.12 -12.87 -8.92
N GLU A 158 -2.33 -12.36 -9.11
CA GLU A 158 -2.65 -11.49 -10.23
C GLU A 158 -1.95 -10.12 -10.11
N LEU A 159 -1.87 -9.54 -8.91
CA LEU A 159 -1.15 -8.28 -8.64
C LEU A 159 0.34 -8.42 -8.96
N HIS A 160 0.97 -9.49 -8.49
CA HIS A 160 2.38 -9.78 -8.74
C HIS A 160 2.68 -10.13 -10.20
N ALA A 161 1.65 -10.42 -11.00
CA ALA A 161 1.77 -10.66 -12.42
C ALA A 161 1.52 -9.40 -13.27
N VAL A 162 1.14 -8.26 -12.67
CA VAL A 162 1.00 -6.99 -13.38
C VAL A 162 2.36 -6.56 -13.94
N ASP A 163 2.38 -6.29 -15.24
CA ASP A 163 3.55 -5.72 -15.90
C ASP A 163 3.60 -4.23 -15.56
N VAL A 164 4.61 -3.84 -14.77
CA VAL A 164 4.83 -2.44 -14.40
C VAL A 164 5.70 -1.80 -15.47
N PRO A 165 5.25 -0.70 -16.11
CA PRO A 165 6.08 0.01 -17.08
C PRO A 165 7.40 0.48 -16.45
N ASP A 166 8.51 0.34 -17.17
CA ASP A 166 9.83 0.75 -16.70
C ASP A 166 9.85 2.24 -16.29
N GLU A 167 9.03 3.07 -16.94
CA GLU A 167 8.89 4.49 -16.62
C GLU A 167 8.31 4.71 -15.22
N LEU A 168 7.33 3.90 -14.80
CA LEU A 168 6.72 4.00 -13.48
C LEU A 168 7.70 3.54 -12.40
N VAL A 169 8.44 2.47 -12.68
CA VAL A 169 9.50 1.97 -11.81
C VAL A 169 10.59 3.03 -11.63
N ALA A 170 11.01 3.68 -12.72
CA ALA A 170 12.00 4.75 -12.69
C ALA A 170 11.50 5.98 -11.93
N ALA A 171 10.24 6.40 -12.16
CA ALA A 171 9.64 7.54 -11.47
C ALA A 171 9.57 7.31 -9.94
N HIS A 172 9.16 6.11 -9.52
CA HIS A 172 9.15 5.76 -8.10
C HIS A 172 10.57 5.76 -7.51
N ALA A 173 11.54 5.16 -8.21
CA ALA A 173 12.92 5.13 -7.73
C ALA A 173 13.54 6.52 -7.62
N GLN A 174 13.25 7.42 -8.56
CA GLN A 174 13.68 8.80 -8.49
C GLN A 174 13.09 9.51 -7.27
N ALA A 175 11.80 9.32 -7.01
CA ALA A 175 11.12 10.07 -5.97
C ALA A 175 11.47 9.56 -4.55
N GLU A 176 11.77 8.26 -4.38
CA GLU A 176 12.41 7.78 -3.14
C GLU A 176 13.81 8.38 -2.97
N ALA A 177 14.61 8.48 -4.05
CA ALA A 177 15.94 9.08 -3.97
C ALA A 177 15.91 10.56 -3.62
N GLU A 178 14.94 11.33 -4.12
CA GLU A 178 14.75 12.74 -3.76
C GLU A 178 14.42 12.89 -2.26
N THR A 179 13.59 11.99 -1.71
CA THR A 179 13.25 11.98 -0.28
C THR A 179 14.47 11.68 0.60
N GLU A 180 15.37 10.81 0.15
CA GLU A 180 16.57 10.41 0.88
C GLU A 180 17.74 11.39 0.74
N ALA A 181 17.89 12.07 -0.40
CA ALA A 181 18.95 13.06 -0.62
C ALA A 181 18.88 14.21 0.40
N GLU A 182 17.67 14.52 0.89
CA GLU A 182 17.47 15.47 1.98
C GLU A 182 18.00 14.97 3.34
N ALA A 183 18.22 13.65 3.50
CA ALA A 183 18.70 13.02 4.72
C ALA A 183 20.24 12.84 4.78
N GLY A 184 20.95 12.98 3.66
CA GLY A 184 22.40 13.17 3.57
C GLY A 184 23.29 11.93 3.71
N ASP A 185 23.79 11.41 2.57
CA ASP A 185 25.18 10.95 2.28
C ASP A 185 25.20 10.19 0.92
N ASP A 186 25.04 10.94 -0.18
CA ASP A 186 24.83 10.39 -1.53
C ASP A 186 25.94 9.43 -2.01
N ALA A 187 27.18 9.64 -1.56
CA ALA A 187 28.31 8.84 -2.01
C ALA A 187 28.28 7.40 -1.48
N ALA A 188 27.92 7.21 -0.21
CA ALA A 188 27.80 5.89 0.38
C ALA A 188 26.61 5.10 -0.21
N ILE A 189 25.51 5.80 -0.53
CA ILE A 189 24.33 5.22 -1.17
C ILE A 189 24.69 4.72 -2.58
N LEU A 190 25.37 5.54 -3.38
CA LEU A 190 25.78 5.18 -4.74
C LEU A 190 26.74 3.98 -4.77
N GLU A 191 27.67 3.89 -3.82
CA GLU A 191 28.56 2.73 -3.70
C GLU A 191 27.81 1.47 -3.29
N ALA A 192 26.90 1.56 -2.32
CA ALA A 192 26.09 0.43 -1.86
C ALA A 192 25.19 -0.14 -2.98
N GLU A 193 24.77 0.70 -3.94
CA GLU A 193 23.93 0.32 -5.07
C GLU A 193 24.68 -0.15 -6.31
N ALA A 194 26.01 -0.18 -6.26
CA ALA A 194 26.80 -0.68 -7.38
C ALA A 194 26.39 -2.12 -7.73
N GLY A 195 25.91 -2.32 -8.97
CA GLY A 195 25.45 -3.62 -9.45
C GLY A 195 23.99 -3.97 -9.14
N VAL A 196 23.24 -3.10 -8.45
CA VAL A 196 21.79 -3.28 -8.25
C VAL A 196 21.02 -2.73 -9.46
N PRO A 197 20.20 -3.55 -10.16
CA PRO A 197 19.36 -3.07 -11.25
C PRO A 197 18.43 -1.96 -10.79
N ALA A 198 18.16 -0.97 -11.64
CA ALA A 198 17.38 0.21 -11.27
C ALA A 198 16.02 -0.14 -10.64
N ALA A 199 15.34 -1.15 -11.20
CA ALA A 199 14.05 -1.63 -10.72
C ALA A 199 14.06 -2.21 -9.30
N TRP A 200 15.22 -2.65 -8.80
CA TRP A 200 15.38 -3.21 -7.47
C TRP A 200 15.82 -2.18 -6.43
N ARG A 201 16.35 -1.02 -6.84
CA ARG A 201 16.98 -0.05 -5.92
C ARG A 201 16.06 0.40 -4.78
N PRO A 202 14.79 0.79 -5.02
CA PRO A 202 13.87 1.18 -3.94
C PRO A 202 13.74 0.09 -2.87
N PHE A 203 13.49 -1.14 -3.31
CA PHE A 203 13.35 -2.27 -2.40
C PHE A 203 14.65 -2.64 -1.68
N VAL A 204 15.79 -2.55 -2.35
CA VAL A 204 17.10 -2.80 -1.74
C VAL A 204 17.43 -1.78 -0.65
N ARG A 205 17.15 -0.49 -0.91
CA ARG A 205 17.28 0.58 0.09
C ARG A 205 16.39 0.30 1.30
N LEU A 206 15.11 0.00 1.05
CA LEU A 206 14.17 -0.38 2.11
C LEU A 206 14.73 -1.52 2.97
N LEU A 207 15.14 -2.65 2.38
CA LEU A 207 15.64 -3.78 3.16
C LEU A 207 16.89 -3.44 3.98
N ARG A 208 17.83 -2.66 3.42
CA ARG A 208 19.04 -2.24 4.12
C ARG A 208 18.75 -1.26 5.24
N ALA A 209 17.88 -0.28 5.01
CA ALA A 209 17.41 0.64 6.04
C ALA A 209 16.74 -0.13 7.19
N ARG A 210 15.86 -1.07 6.88
CA ARG A 210 15.20 -1.92 7.89
C ARG A 210 16.21 -2.80 8.63
N ARG A 211 17.22 -3.33 7.94
CA ARG A 211 18.28 -4.14 8.55
C ARG A 211 19.10 -3.37 9.59
N ALA A 212 19.36 -2.09 9.35
CA ALA A 212 20.16 -1.24 10.25
C ALA A 212 19.52 -1.08 11.64
N TYR A 213 18.18 -1.09 11.73
CA TYR A 213 17.46 -0.90 12.99
C TYR A 213 16.70 -2.14 13.49
N CYS A 214 16.68 -3.23 12.71
CA CYS A 214 15.91 -4.45 13.00
C CYS A 214 16.12 -4.99 14.41
N THR A 215 17.36 -5.22 14.83
CA THR A 215 17.67 -5.79 16.16
C THR A 215 17.27 -4.86 17.30
N ALA A 216 17.53 -3.55 17.15
CA ALA A 216 17.14 -2.57 18.15
C ALA A 216 15.61 -2.53 18.30
N ARG A 217 14.88 -2.48 17.18
CA ARG A 217 13.41 -2.52 17.15
C ARG A 217 12.86 -3.76 17.85
N GLN A 218 13.36 -4.94 17.47
CA GLN A 218 12.87 -6.22 18.03
C GLN A 218 13.15 -6.36 19.53
N ARG A 219 14.24 -5.78 20.04
CA ARG A 219 14.50 -5.71 21.48
C ARG A 219 13.58 -4.73 22.20
N MET A 220 13.16 -3.66 21.54
CA MET A 220 12.26 -2.66 22.13
C MET A 220 10.81 -3.15 22.22
N THR A 221 10.30 -3.82 21.18
CA THR A 221 8.90 -4.29 21.15
C THR A 221 8.63 -5.45 22.11
N SER A 222 9.67 -6.17 22.55
CA SER A 222 9.56 -7.32 23.46
C SER A 222 8.65 -8.46 22.94
N VAL A 223 8.37 -8.49 21.64
CA VAL A 223 7.58 -9.55 20.98
C VAL A 223 8.35 -10.87 20.99
N LEU A 224 9.66 -10.80 20.79
CA LEU A 224 10.54 -11.98 20.80
C LEU A 224 11.16 -12.19 22.20
N PRO A 225 11.28 -13.45 22.65
CA PRO A 225 12.13 -13.78 23.79
C PRO A 225 13.54 -13.24 23.59
N LYS A 226 14.15 -12.69 24.66
CA LYS A 226 15.49 -12.09 24.63
C LYS A 226 16.54 -12.98 23.94
N ALA A 227 16.51 -14.29 24.21
CA ALA A 227 17.44 -15.24 23.60
C ALA A 227 17.36 -15.25 22.06
N LEU A 228 16.14 -15.17 21.49
CA LEU A 228 15.96 -15.08 20.03
C LEU A 228 16.32 -13.69 19.51
N ALA A 229 15.97 -12.63 20.24
CA ALA A 229 16.35 -11.26 19.86
C ALA A 229 17.88 -11.07 19.77
N ASP A 230 18.63 -11.76 20.65
CA ASP A 230 20.08 -11.75 20.64
C ASP A 230 20.70 -12.53 19.45
N GLU A 231 19.93 -13.42 18.81
CA GLU A 231 20.35 -14.19 17.63
C GLU A 231 20.05 -13.49 16.29
N ILE A 232 19.25 -12.41 16.27
CA ILE A 232 18.80 -11.74 15.03
C ILE A 232 19.98 -11.28 14.17
N GLU A 233 21.01 -10.68 14.77
CA GLU A 233 22.20 -10.19 14.05
C GLU A 233 22.92 -11.29 13.28
N ALA A 234 22.95 -12.51 13.82
CA ALA A 234 23.57 -13.67 13.17
C ALA A 234 22.62 -14.34 12.18
N TYR A 235 21.31 -14.29 12.43
CA TYR A 235 20.30 -14.94 11.61
C TYR A 235 20.03 -14.19 10.30
N VAL A 236 19.78 -12.88 10.39
CA VAL A 236 19.51 -11.99 9.26
C VAL A 236 20.85 -11.59 8.63
N PRO A 237 21.04 -11.82 7.32
CA PRO A 237 22.29 -11.46 6.64
C PRO A 237 22.69 -10.01 6.87
N ALA A 238 24.00 -9.75 6.91
CA ALA A 238 24.53 -8.40 7.02
C ALA A 238 24.05 -7.51 5.86
N ASP A 239 24.03 -8.04 4.64
CA ASP A 239 23.33 -7.45 3.50
C ASP A 239 22.13 -8.33 3.11
N PRO A 240 20.88 -7.90 3.36
CA PRO A 240 19.67 -8.63 2.99
C PRO A 240 19.55 -8.91 1.50
N VAL A 241 20.24 -8.15 0.64
CA VAL A 241 20.27 -8.38 -0.81
C VAL A 241 20.79 -9.77 -1.16
N SER A 242 21.63 -10.37 -0.30
CA SER A 242 22.10 -11.75 -0.47
C SER A 242 20.98 -12.81 -0.44
N LEU A 243 19.76 -12.44 -0.04
CA LEU A 243 18.58 -13.30 -0.11
C LEU A 243 17.96 -13.35 -1.53
N LEU A 244 18.32 -12.41 -2.40
CA LEU A 244 17.63 -12.13 -3.65
C LEU A 244 18.45 -12.52 -4.88
N ASP A 245 17.77 -13.02 -5.90
CA ASP A 245 18.27 -13.12 -7.27
C ASP A 245 17.76 -11.92 -8.07
N LEU A 246 18.58 -10.88 -8.16
CA LEU A 246 18.24 -9.63 -8.83
C LEU A 246 18.13 -9.76 -10.37
N SER A 247 18.47 -10.93 -10.93
CA SER A 247 18.24 -11.22 -12.36
C SER A 247 16.77 -11.52 -12.67
N VAL A 248 15.99 -11.89 -11.64
CA VAL A 248 14.54 -12.00 -11.74
C VAL A 248 13.94 -10.61 -11.59
N PRO A 249 13.05 -10.16 -12.50
CA PRO A 249 12.39 -8.87 -12.35
C PRO A 249 11.57 -8.81 -11.06
N PRO A 250 11.56 -7.68 -10.33
CA PRO A 250 10.69 -7.50 -9.18
C PRO A 250 9.21 -7.55 -9.61
N VAL A 251 8.31 -7.68 -8.64
CA VAL A 251 6.86 -7.64 -8.86
C VAL A 251 6.28 -6.40 -8.21
N LEU A 252 5.14 -5.91 -8.73
CA LEU A 252 4.33 -4.93 -8.01
C LEU A 252 3.75 -5.59 -6.76
N MET A 253 3.99 -4.97 -5.61
CA MET A 253 3.52 -5.39 -4.29
C MET A 253 2.58 -4.32 -3.75
N HIS A 254 1.67 -4.71 -2.86
CA HIS A 254 0.85 -3.78 -2.10
C HIS A 254 1.58 -3.27 -0.85
N SER A 255 2.47 -4.07 -0.27
CA SER A 255 3.29 -3.83 0.93
C SER A 255 2.56 -3.60 2.25
N ASP A 256 1.24 -3.56 2.24
CA ASP A 256 0.41 -3.33 3.43
C ASP A 256 -0.94 -4.07 3.36
N LEU A 257 -0.92 -5.34 2.91
CA LEU A 257 -2.11 -6.21 2.87
C LEU A 257 -2.49 -6.71 4.27
N THR A 258 -2.93 -5.80 5.12
CA THR A 258 -3.42 -6.07 6.48
C THR A 258 -4.90 -6.47 6.49
N ASP A 259 -5.38 -6.92 7.64
CA ASP A 259 -6.81 -7.17 7.88
C ASP A 259 -7.67 -5.89 7.91
N GLU A 260 -7.06 -4.70 7.90
CA GLU A 260 -7.76 -3.40 7.78
C GLU A 260 -7.95 -2.99 6.32
N ASN A 261 -6.98 -3.31 5.46
CA ASN A 261 -6.97 -2.96 4.04
C ASN A 261 -7.66 -3.99 3.14
N VAL A 262 -8.14 -5.09 3.73
CA VAL A 262 -8.94 -6.10 3.04
C VAL A 262 -10.37 -6.05 3.56
N LEU A 263 -11.31 -5.76 2.67
CA LEU A 263 -12.74 -5.69 2.97
C LEU A 263 -13.44 -6.96 2.47
N VAL A 264 -14.45 -7.41 3.21
CA VAL A 264 -15.32 -8.51 2.81
C VAL A 264 -16.79 -8.11 2.90
N SER A 265 -17.57 -8.52 1.91
CA SER A 265 -19.03 -8.43 1.89
C SER A 265 -19.63 -9.79 1.53
N GLY A 266 -20.87 -10.06 1.92
CA GLY A 266 -21.51 -11.37 1.72
C GLY A 266 -21.05 -12.44 2.73
N ASP A 267 -21.46 -13.69 2.47
CA ASP A 267 -21.11 -14.88 3.27
C ASP A 267 -21.07 -16.13 2.36
N GLY A 268 -20.42 -17.19 2.83
CA GLY A 268 -20.22 -18.46 2.12
C GLY A 268 -19.51 -18.26 0.79
N ASP A 269 -19.99 -18.93 -0.25
CA ASP A 269 -19.47 -18.78 -1.62
C ASP A 269 -19.83 -17.44 -2.27
N ALA A 270 -20.72 -16.65 -1.66
CA ALA A 270 -21.06 -15.30 -2.10
C ALA A 270 -20.18 -14.22 -1.43
N ALA A 271 -19.22 -14.62 -0.57
CA ALA A 271 -18.26 -13.69 0.00
C ALA A 271 -17.40 -13.06 -1.10
N VAL A 272 -17.33 -11.72 -1.10
CA VAL A 272 -16.55 -10.94 -2.06
C VAL A 272 -15.50 -10.14 -1.31
N LEU A 273 -14.24 -10.39 -1.65
CA LEU A 273 -13.08 -9.64 -1.18
C LEU A 273 -12.89 -8.35 -2.00
N ARG A 274 -12.50 -7.27 -1.32
CA ARG A 274 -12.01 -6.02 -1.92
C ARG A 274 -10.72 -5.60 -1.20
N VAL A 275 -9.82 -4.93 -1.91
CA VAL A 275 -8.55 -4.42 -1.36
C VAL A 275 -8.50 -2.91 -1.56
N ILE A 276 -8.06 -2.20 -0.55
CA ILE A 276 -7.92 -0.74 -0.53
C ILE A 276 -6.53 -0.34 -0.04
N ASP A 277 -6.20 0.94 -0.18
CA ASP A 277 -4.98 1.57 0.34
C ASP A 277 -3.66 1.08 -0.28
N PHE A 278 -3.43 1.46 -1.53
CA PHE A 278 -2.18 1.17 -2.25
C PHE A 278 -1.09 2.22 -1.97
N GLY A 279 -1.17 2.96 -0.86
CA GLY A 279 -0.23 4.03 -0.54
C GLY A 279 1.22 3.53 -0.36
N ASP A 280 1.37 2.30 0.12
CA ASP A 280 2.66 1.63 0.33
C ASP A 280 3.06 0.69 -0.82
N ALA A 281 2.25 0.62 -1.88
CA ALA A 281 2.55 -0.21 -3.03
C ALA A 281 3.94 0.13 -3.58
N ARG A 282 4.71 -0.88 -3.99
CA ARG A 282 6.08 -0.71 -4.54
C ARG A 282 6.52 -1.93 -5.30
N CYS A 283 7.61 -1.81 -6.07
CA CYS A 283 8.21 -2.97 -6.73
C CYS A 283 9.18 -3.67 -5.77
N GLY A 284 9.11 -5.00 -5.66
CA GLY A 284 10.03 -5.78 -4.82
C GLY A 284 9.87 -7.28 -4.95
N HIS A 285 10.21 -8.01 -3.89
CA HIS A 285 10.10 -9.47 -3.86
C HIS A 285 8.76 -9.91 -3.26
N ALA A 286 7.99 -10.75 -3.97
CA ALA A 286 6.64 -11.21 -3.60
C ALA A 286 6.46 -11.71 -2.14
N LEU A 287 7.49 -12.35 -1.56
CA LEU A 287 7.47 -12.76 -0.15
C LEU A 287 7.35 -11.61 0.87
N TYR A 288 7.62 -10.36 0.49
CA TYR A 288 7.47 -9.22 1.38
C TYR A 288 5.98 -8.98 1.70
N ASP A 289 5.09 -9.00 0.69
CA ASP A 289 3.64 -8.94 0.87
C ASP A 289 3.08 -10.08 1.72
N LEU A 290 3.71 -11.26 1.64
CA LEU A 290 3.28 -12.42 2.42
C LEU A 290 3.36 -12.17 3.93
N VAL A 291 4.22 -11.26 4.40
CA VAL A 291 4.36 -10.97 5.84
C VAL A 291 3.07 -10.37 6.39
N ALA A 292 2.59 -9.26 5.82
CA ALA A 292 1.35 -8.61 6.24
C ALA A 292 0.15 -9.56 6.05
N VAL A 293 0.13 -10.30 4.93
CA VAL A 293 -0.93 -11.29 4.68
C VAL A 293 -0.96 -12.37 5.76
N ALA A 294 0.18 -13.02 6.03
CA ALA A 294 0.23 -14.15 6.94
C ALA A 294 -0.04 -13.74 8.39
N LEU A 295 0.56 -12.64 8.85
CA LEU A 295 0.50 -12.23 10.26
C LEU A 295 -0.74 -11.39 10.59
N SER A 296 -1.18 -10.52 9.68
CA SER A 296 -2.35 -9.66 9.87
C SER A 296 -3.57 -10.22 9.15
N ALA A 297 -3.63 -10.19 7.80
CA ALA A 297 -4.85 -10.53 7.07
C ALA A 297 -5.39 -11.93 7.39
N LEU A 298 -4.51 -12.92 7.58
CA LEU A 298 -4.86 -14.32 7.87
C LEU A 298 -4.73 -14.69 9.36
N GLN A 299 -4.38 -13.74 10.23
CA GLN A 299 -4.27 -13.91 11.69
C GLN A 299 -3.33 -15.04 12.13
N ALA A 300 -2.27 -15.28 11.36
CA ALA A 300 -1.33 -16.40 11.56
C ALA A 300 -1.99 -17.81 11.56
N ASP A 301 -3.18 -17.95 10.97
CA ASP A 301 -3.84 -19.24 10.83
C ASP A 301 -3.22 -20.08 9.70
N ALA A 302 -2.68 -21.24 10.06
CA ALA A 302 -1.97 -22.11 9.12
C ALA A 302 -2.89 -22.69 8.03
N GLY A 303 -4.16 -22.93 8.32
CA GLY A 303 -5.13 -23.45 7.35
C GLY A 303 -5.48 -22.40 6.30
N ARG A 304 -5.71 -21.16 6.73
CA ARG A 304 -5.93 -20.01 5.84
C ARG A 304 -4.68 -19.70 5.03
N LEU A 305 -3.49 -19.74 5.62
CA LEU A 305 -2.23 -19.56 4.90
C LEU A 305 -2.02 -20.65 3.84
N ALA A 306 -2.33 -21.91 4.15
CA ALA A 306 -2.27 -23.00 3.18
C ALA A 306 -3.26 -22.79 2.01
N ALA A 307 -4.48 -22.34 2.30
CA ALA A 307 -5.48 -22.00 1.27
C ALA A 307 -5.01 -20.84 0.38
N PHE A 308 -4.43 -19.79 0.97
CA PHE A 308 -3.82 -18.67 0.26
C PHE A 308 -2.70 -19.15 -0.68
N VAL A 309 -1.71 -19.89 -0.16
CA VAL A 309 -0.55 -20.34 -0.95
C VAL A 309 -0.98 -21.25 -2.10
N THR A 310 -1.98 -22.11 -1.87
CA THR A 310 -2.55 -22.98 -2.91
C THR A 310 -3.17 -22.13 -4.03
N ALA A 311 -4.05 -21.19 -3.68
CA ALA A 311 -4.68 -20.33 -4.68
C ALA A 311 -3.69 -19.41 -5.40
N TYR A 312 -2.68 -18.91 -4.69
CA TYR A 312 -1.59 -18.12 -5.28
C TYR A 312 -0.86 -18.94 -6.35
N ALA A 313 -0.52 -20.20 -6.06
CA ALA A 313 0.15 -21.07 -7.02
C ALA A 313 -0.74 -21.42 -8.24
N GLU A 314 -2.05 -21.58 -8.03
CA GLU A 314 -3.02 -21.86 -9.10
C GLU A 314 -3.21 -20.67 -10.05
N HIS A 315 -3.16 -19.43 -9.55
CA HIS A 315 -3.38 -18.22 -10.34
C HIS A 315 -2.10 -17.55 -10.85
N GLY A 316 -0.98 -17.72 -10.13
CA GLY A 316 0.31 -17.05 -10.40
C GLY A 316 1.15 -17.77 -11.45
N GLY A 317 0.50 -18.35 -12.48
CA GLY A 317 0.94 -19.43 -13.38
C GLY A 317 2.30 -19.34 -14.10
N GLN A 318 3.20 -18.45 -13.70
CA GLN A 318 4.58 -18.31 -14.18
C GLN A 318 5.61 -18.06 -13.07
N ARG A 319 5.20 -17.59 -11.88
CA ARG A 319 6.13 -17.17 -10.81
C ARG A 319 5.66 -17.66 -9.42
N PRO A 320 6.27 -18.71 -8.85
CA PRO A 320 6.01 -19.08 -7.46
C PRO A 320 6.43 -17.94 -6.50
N LEU A 321 5.89 -17.92 -5.28
CA LEU A 321 6.29 -16.94 -4.25
C LEU A 321 7.81 -16.89 -3.99
N CYS A 322 8.51 -18.01 -4.21
CA CYS A 322 9.96 -18.11 -4.05
C CYS A 322 10.76 -17.69 -5.30
N ALA A 323 10.11 -17.27 -6.39
CA ALA A 323 10.80 -16.75 -7.56
C ALA A 323 11.55 -15.46 -7.19
N GLY A 324 12.82 -15.37 -7.58
CA GLY A 324 13.68 -14.24 -7.21
C GLY A 324 14.44 -14.42 -5.90
N LEU A 325 14.41 -15.61 -5.28
CA LEU A 325 15.36 -15.96 -4.21
C LEU A 325 16.71 -16.41 -4.77
N ALA A 326 17.79 -15.99 -4.11
CA ALA A 326 19.13 -16.42 -4.48
C ALA A 326 19.30 -17.95 -4.37
N PRO A 327 20.17 -18.56 -5.21
CA PRO A 327 20.41 -20.00 -5.16
C PRO A 327 20.80 -20.50 -3.76
N GLY A 328 20.14 -21.56 -3.30
CA GLY A 328 20.39 -22.16 -1.98
C GLY A 328 19.69 -21.48 -0.80
N VAL A 329 19.01 -20.35 -1.02
CA VAL A 329 18.19 -19.71 0.02
C VAL A 329 16.89 -20.49 0.21
N ARG A 330 16.66 -21.00 1.42
CA ARG A 330 15.40 -21.68 1.76
C ARG A 330 14.27 -20.65 1.88
N THR A 331 13.14 -20.91 1.26
CA THR A 331 11.96 -20.02 1.27
C THR A 331 11.53 -19.64 2.68
N ALA A 332 11.46 -20.59 3.62
CA ALA A 332 11.10 -20.30 5.01
C ALA A 332 12.10 -19.36 5.72
N ARG A 333 13.40 -19.48 5.42
CA ARG A 333 14.42 -18.57 5.96
C ARG A 333 14.25 -17.17 5.38
N ALA A 334 14.04 -17.06 4.06
CA ALA A 334 13.80 -15.78 3.42
C ALA A 334 12.53 -15.12 3.96
N ALA A 335 11.42 -15.86 4.08
CA ALA A 335 10.17 -15.35 4.64
C ALA A 335 10.34 -14.83 6.08
N LEU A 336 11.07 -15.55 6.95
CA LEU A 336 11.35 -15.05 8.30
C LEU A 336 12.25 -13.81 8.30
N CYS A 337 13.25 -13.74 7.41
CA CYS A 337 14.06 -12.53 7.26
C CYS A 337 13.20 -11.34 6.78
N MET A 338 12.32 -11.55 5.80
CA MET A 338 11.39 -10.51 5.34
C MET A 338 10.46 -10.07 6.46
N CYS A 339 9.97 -11.00 7.29
CA CYS A 339 9.16 -10.67 8.46
C CYS A 339 9.92 -9.78 9.47
N LEU A 340 11.17 -10.13 9.80
CA LEU A 340 12.00 -9.33 10.71
C LEU A 340 12.33 -7.93 10.14
N LEU A 341 12.44 -7.83 8.81
CA LEU A 341 12.72 -6.62 8.05
C LEU A 341 11.45 -5.83 7.66
N HIS A 342 10.26 -6.34 7.94
CA HIS A 342 9.01 -5.66 7.57
C HIS A 342 8.72 -4.48 8.50
N GLU A 343 8.04 -3.47 7.97
CA GLU A 343 7.67 -2.23 8.66
C GLU A 343 6.59 -2.39 9.73
N GLN A 344 5.86 -3.50 9.79
CA GLN A 344 4.70 -3.62 10.67
C GLN A 344 5.13 -3.62 12.14
N ASP A 345 4.48 -2.73 12.92
CA ASP A 345 4.67 -2.45 14.35
C ASP A 345 3.98 -3.46 15.28
#